data_AF-A0A8B2HR66-F1
#
_entry.id   AF-A0A8B2HR66-F1
#
_cell.length_a   1.000
_cell.length_b   1.000
_cell.length_c   1.000
_cell.angle_alpha   90.00
_cell.angle_beta   90.00
_cell.angle_gamma   90.00
#
_symmetry.space_group_name_H-M   'P 1'
#
loop_
_entity.id
_entity.type
_entity.pdbx_description
1 polymer ?
#
loop_
_entity_poly.entity_id
_entity_poly.type
_entity_poly.pdbx_seq_one_letter_code
_entity_poly.pdbx_strand_id
1 'polypeptide(L)' 'MWYIVPPKIKCPNCGQNEWLENPELSYLPRVTKLENGKYVSDIDNGIHVRLWRCNNCLFVMQFWEPD' A
#
# COMPACT_ATOMS: atom_id res chain seq x y z
N MET A 1 1.11 19.21 -8.28
CA MET A 1 0.69 18.87 -6.90
C MET A 1 -0.47 17.90 -7.04
N TRP A 2 -0.20 16.60 -7.00
CA TRP A 2 -1.23 15.57 -7.11
C TRP A 2 -2.07 15.60 -5.83
N TYR A 3 -3.39 15.76 -5.96
CA TYR A 3 -4.30 15.74 -4.82
C TYR A 3 -4.41 14.30 -4.31
N ILE A 4 -3.96 14.09 -3.08
CA ILE A 4 -4.02 12.81 -2.39
C ILE A 4 -5.42 12.69 -1.78
N VAL A 5 -6.22 11.72 -2.22
CA VAL A 5 -7.55 11.49 -1.68
C VAL A 5 -7.47 10.39 -0.62
N PRO A 6 -7.76 10.69 0.66
CA PRO A 6 -7.83 9.67 1.70
C PRO A 6 -8.96 8.66 1.44
N PRO A 7 -8.84 7.42 1.96
CA PRO A 7 -9.88 6.42 1.84
C PRO A 7 -11.21 6.96 2.36
N LYS A 8 -12.28 6.82 1.55
CA LYS A 8 -13.65 7.21 1.94
C LYS A 8 -14.35 6.16 2.82
N ILE A 9 -13.61 5.19 3.33
CA ILE A 9 -14.12 4.09 4.15
C ILE A 9 -13.71 4.27 5.60
N LYS A 10 -14.58 3.86 6.53
CA LYS A 10 -14.22 3.78 7.95
C LYS A 10 -13.18 2.69 8.16
N CYS A 11 -12.34 2.86 9.18
CA CYS A 11 -11.40 1.83 9.61
C CYS A 11 -12.19 0.54 9.94
N PRO A 12 -11.88 -0.59 9.29
CA PRO A 12 -12.60 -1.85 9.54
C PRO A 12 -12.30 -2.41 10.93
N ASN A 13 -11.23 -1.96 11.58
CA ASN A 13 -10.85 -2.41 12.92
C ASN A 13 -11.53 -1.61 14.04
N CYS A 14 -11.54 -0.26 13.98
CA CYS A 14 -12.07 0.58 15.07
C CYS A 14 -13.23 1.50 14.68
N GLY A 15 -13.69 1.47 13.43
CA GLY A 15 -14.82 2.27 12.94
C GLY A 15 -14.56 3.77 12.75
N GLN A 16 -13.37 4.26 13.10
CA GLN A 16 -12.99 5.68 12.97
C GLN A 16 -12.65 6.04 11.51
N ASN A 17 -12.82 7.31 11.15
CA ASN A 17 -12.54 7.82 9.81
C ASN A 17 -11.34 8.79 9.81
N GLU A 18 -10.26 8.39 10.47
CA GLU A 18 -9.01 9.15 10.54
C GLU A 18 -7.89 8.32 9.93
N TRP A 19 -7.47 8.75 8.74
CA TRP A 19 -6.45 8.09 7.94
C TRP A 19 -5.24 8.99 7.77
N LEU A 20 -4.05 8.39 7.92
CA LEU A 20 -2.77 9.00 7.62
C LEU A 20 -2.12 8.21 6.50
N GLU A 21 -1.75 8.91 5.43
CA GLU A 21 -0.98 8.31 4.34
C GLU A 21 0.46 8.08 4.80
N ASN A 22 1.06 6.97 4.34
CA ASN A 22 2.50 6.79 4.41
C ASN A 22 3.12 7.15 3.05
N PRO A 23 3.79 8.31 2.92
CA PRO A 23 4.39 8.75 1.66
C PRO A 23 5.70 8.03 1.31
N GLU A 24 6.33 7.34 2.27
CA GLU A 24 7.63 6.69 2.06
C GLU A 24 7.52 5.28 1.47
N LEU A 25 6.34 4.67 1.55
CA LEU A 25 6.09 3.30 1.11
C LEU A 25 4.98 3.31 0.06
N SER A 26 5.36 3.58 -1.18
CA SER A 26 4.45 3.63 -2.32
C SER A 26 4.66 2.55 -3.38
N TYR A 27 5.57 1.61 -3.14
CA TYR A 27 6.02 0.68 -4.17
C TYR A 27 6.23 -0.74 -3.62
N LEU A 28 5.58 -1.72 -4.25
CA LEU A 28 5.76 -3.14 -3.94
C LEU A 28 6.53 -3.82 -5.09
N PRO A 29 7.74 -4.34 -4.84
CA PRO A 29 8.49 -5.10 -5.84
C PRO A 29 7.71 -6.33 -6.28
N ARG A 30 7.78 -6.65 -7.57
CA ARG A 30 7.17 -7.86 -8.09
C ARG A 30 8.10 -9.05 -7.83
N VAL A 31 7.61 -10.05 -7.11
CA VAL A 31 8.39 -11.26 -6.81
C VAL A 31 8.02 -12.37 -7.78
N THR A 32 9.03 -12.97 -8.44
CA THR A 32 8.86 -14.13 -9.32
C THR A 32 9.66 -15.32 -8.79
N LYS A 33 9.06 -16.51 -8.80
CA LYS A 33 9.73 -17.76 -8.43
C LYS A 33 10.39 -18.37 -9.67
N LEU A 34 11.67 -18.72 -9.56
CA LEU A 34 12.44 -19.39 -10.60
C LEU A 34 12.25 -20.92 -10.54
N GLU A 35 12.53 -21.59 -11.66
CA GLU A 35 12.44 -23.06 -11.77
C GLU A 35 13.38 -23.78 -10.79
N ASN A 36 14.52 -23.18 -10.45
CA ASN A 36 15.46 -23.69 -9.45
C ASN A 36 15.02 -23.47 -7.98
N GLY A 37 13.79 -23.00 -7.76
CA GLY A 37 13.22 -22.77 -6.43
C GLY A 37 13.64 -21.46 -5.76
N LYS A 38 14.52 -20.66 -6.39
CA LYS A 38 14.88 -19.32 -5.89
C LYS A 38 13.80 -18.28 -6.23
N TYR A 39 13.89 -17.12 -5.57
CA TYR A 39 13.00 -15.98 -5.82
C TYR A 39 13.83 -14.80 -6.33
N VAL A 40 13.27 -14.02 -7.25
CA VAL A 40 13.83 -12.76 -7.74
C VAL A 40 12.80 -11.65 -7.56
N SER A 41 13.27 -10.47 -7.17
CA SER A 41 12.46 -9.25 -7.04
C SER A 41 12.78 -8.30 -8.20
N ASP A 42 11.76 -7.98 -8.99
CA ASP A 42 11.81 -6.88 -9.94
C ASP A 42 11.46 -5.59 -9.20
N ILE A 43 12.48 -4.77 -8.96
CA ILE A 43 12.37 -3.48 -8.27
C ILE A 43 12.09 -2.33 -9.25
N ASP A 44 12.14 -2.59 -10.56
CA ASP A 44 11.94 -1.58 -11.61
C ASP A 44 10.51 -1.63 -12.18
N ASN A 45 9.85 -2.79 -12.11
CA ASN A 45 8.46 -3.02 -12.56
C ASN A 45 7.55 -3.54 -11.42
N GLY A 46 7.75 -3.04 -10.21
CA GLY A 46 6.81 -3.15 -9.10
C GLY A 46 5.54 -2.33 -9.29
N ILE A 47 4.56 -2.57 -8.43
CA ILE A 47 3.24 -1.96 -8.50
C ILE A 47 3.17 -0.79 -7.53
N HIS A 48 2.64 0.34 -8.01
CA HIS A 48 2.34 1.49 -7.16
C HIS A 48 1.21 1.14 -6.20
N VAL A 49 1.47 1.34 -4.91
CA VAL A 49 0.46 1.20 -3.87
C VAL A 49 0.43 2.44 -3.02
N ARG A 50 -0.72 2.72 -2.42
CA ARG A 50 -0.82 3.67 -1.31
C ARG A 50 -1.08 2.94 -0.02
N LEU A 51 -0.27 3.24 0.98
CA LEU A 51 -0.41 2.74 2.34
C LEU A 51 -1.10 3.78 3.21
N TRP A 52 -2.20 3.39 3.83
CA TRP A 52 -2.96 4.22 4.76
C TRP A 52 -3.03 3.54 6.12
N ARG A 53 -2.67 4.29 7.17
CA ARG A 53 -2.75 3.86 8.56
C ARG A 53 -3.89 4.58 9.27
N CYS A 54 -4.70 3.85 10.02
CA CYS A 54 -5.66 4.45 10.92
C CYS A 54 -4.94 5.17 12.06
N ASN A 55 -5.26 6.44 12.29
CA ASN A 55 -4.62 7.24 13.33
C ASN A 55 -4.91 6.68 14.74
N ASN A 56 -6.12 6.14 14.95
CA ASN A 56 -6.60 5.70 16.25
C ASN A 56 -6.10 4.29 16.67
N CYS A 57 -6.04 3.33 15.74
CA CYS A 57 -5.76 1.92 16.07
C CYS A 57 -4.59 1.29 15.31
N LEU A 58 -3.86 2.10 14.51
CA LEU A 58 -2.71 1.68 13.72
C LEU A 58 -3.00 0.63 12.62
N PHE A 59 -4.26 0.27 12.38
CA PHE A 59 -4.63 -0.64 11.29
C PHE A 59 -4.19 -0.09 9.92
N VAL A 60 -3.61 -0.96 9.08
CA VAL A 60 -3.02 -0.58 7.79
C VAL A 60 -3.84 -1.15 6.63
N MET A 61 -4.06 -0.33 5.61
CA MET A 61 -4.64 -0.74 4.33
C MET A 61 -3.72 -0.37 3.18
N GLN A 62 -3.72 -1.22 2.15
CA GLN A 62 -3.01 -1.01 0.89
C GLN A 62 -4.02 -0.82 -0.22
N PHE A 63 -3.84 0.22 -1.02
CA PHE A 63 -4.64 0.48 -2.22
C PHE A 63 -3.73 0.40 -3.42
N TRP A 64 -4.06 -0.48 -4.37
CA TRP A 64 -3.36 -0.58 -5.65
C TRP A 64 -3.72 0.63 -6.52
N GLU A 65 -2.72 1.30 -7.08
CA GLU A 65 -2.93 2.31 -8.09
C GLU A 65 -2.77 1.68 -9.48
N PRO A 66 -3.66 2.00 -10.44
CA PRO A 66 -3.40 1.68 -11.84
C PRO A 66 -2.21 2.53 -12.33
N ASP A 67 -1.27 1.88 -13.02
CA ASP A 67 -0.13 2.55 -13.69
C ASP A 67 -0.57 3.39 -14.89
#